data_AF-A0A9D6TN30-F1
#
_entry.id   AF-A0A9D6TN30-F1
#
_cell.length_a   1.000
_cell.length_b   1.000
_cell.length_c   1.000
_cell.angle_alpha   90.00
_cell.angle_beta   90.00
_cell.angle_gamma   90.00
#
_symmetry.space_group_name_H-M   'P 1'
#
loop_
_entity.id
_entity.type
_entity.pdbx_description
1 polymer ?
#
loop_
_entity_poly.entity_id
_entity_poly.type
_entity_poly.pdbx_seq_one_letter_code
_entity_poly.pdbx_strand_id
1 'polypeptide(L)' 'MSHRGGIFDQNYATCGAVDAVIPVDVFIPGCPPNPHALLHGILLAIGRLDRYPG' A
#
# COMPACT_ATOMS: atom_id res chain seq x y z
N MET A 1 9.11 -6.30 -3.13
CA MET A 1 9.32 -6.88 -1.78
C MET A 1 9.07 -5.81 -0.73
N SER A 2 7.81 -5.49 -0.43
CA SER A 2 7.39 -4.58 0.66
C SER A 2 5.91 -4.78 0.99
N HIS A 3 5.48 -6.03 1.22
CA HIS A 3 4.10 -6.38 1.57
C HIS A 3 4.02 -7.16 2.90
N ARG A 4 5.04 -7.06 3.76
CA ARG A 4 5.16 -7.74 5.06
C ARG A 4 5.26 -6.72 6.21
N GLY A 5 4.25 -5.86 6.39
CA GLY A 5 4.20 -4.90 7.51
C GLY A 5 5.29 -3.81 7.57
N GLY A 6 6.22 -3.76 6.60
CA GLY A 6 7.25 -2.73 6.53
C GLY A 6 8.23 -2.83 7.71
N ILE A 7 8.56 -1.70 8.32
CA ILE A 7 9.42 -1.64 9.52
C ILE A 7 8.75 -2.19 10.79
N PHE A 8 7.42 -2.38 10.77
CA PHE A 8 6.61 -2.85 11.90
C PHE A 8 5.90 -4.17 11.56
N ASP A 9 6.61 -5.09 10.90
CA ASP A 9 6.14 -6.44 10.64
C ASP A 9 5.74 -7.17 11.94
N GLN A 10 5.17 -8.37 11.82
CA GLN A 10 4.56 -9.12 12.92
C GLN A 10 5.40 -9.08 14.22
N ASN A 11 4.80 -8.48 15.25
CA ASN A 11 5.38 -8.41 16.58
C ASN A 11 4.28 -8.48 17.64
N TYR A 12 4.65 -8.37 18.92
CA TYR A 12 3.69 -8.49 20.03
C TYR A 12 2.53 -7.47 19.98
N ALA A 13 2.70 -6.37 19.25
CA ALA A 13 1.73 -5.30 19.08
C ALA A 13 1.18 -5.16 17.65
N THR A 14 1.67 -5.92 16.66
CA THR A 14 1.20 -5.83 15.26
C THR A 14 0.91 -7.19 14.66
N CYS A 15 -0.23 -7.31 13.96
CA CYS A 15 -0.64 -8.56 13.30
C CYS A 15 -0.01 -8.76 11.91
N GLY A 16 0.95 -7.91 11.50
CA GLY A 16 1.60 -7.96 10.19
C GLY A 16 0.95 -7.01 9.18
N ALA A 17 0.98 -7.39 7.90
CA ALA A 17 0.42 -6.56 6.83
C ALA A 17 -1.11 -6.41 6.95
N VAL A 18 -1.64 -5.22 6.60
CA VAL A 18 -3.08 -4.92 6.60
C VAL A 18 -3.88 -5.88 5.71
N ASP A 19 -3.28 -6.34 4.61
CA ASP A 19 -3.87 -7.30 3.66
C ASP A 19 -4.19 -8.66 4.31
N ALA A 20 -3.53 -9.01 5.41
CA ALA A 20 -3.84 -10.22 6.15
C ALA A 20 -5.14 -10.12 6.98
N VAL A 21 -5.67 -8.90 7.17
CA VAL A 21 -6.87 -8.63 7.99
C VAL A 21 -8.06 -8.25 7.11
N ILE A 22 -7.85 -7.39 6.12
CA ILE A 22 -8.86 -6.95 5.16
C ILE A 22 -8.28 -6.94 3.74
N PRO A 23 -9.10 -7.23 2.71
CA PRO A 23 -8.63 -7.16 1.33
C PRO A 23 -8.23 -5.71 0.99
N VAL A 24 -7.06 -5.55 0.39
CA VAL A 24 -6.54 -4.25 -0.05
C VAL A 24 -6.74 -4.08 -1.56
N ASP A 25 -7.40 -2.99 -1.96
CA ASP A 25 -7.67 -2.70 -3.37
C ASP A 25 -6.45 -2.15 -4.13
N VAL A 26 -5.64 -1.31 -3.48
CA VAL A 26 -4.50 -0.62 -4.11
C VAL A 26 -3.29 -0.64 -3.18
N PHE A 27 -2.17 -1.15 -3.69
CA PHE A 27 -0.86 -1.08 -3.02
C PHE A 27 0.02 -0.01 -3.64
N ILE A 28 0.56 0.89 -2.80
CA ILE A 28 1.48 1.96 -3.23
C ILE A 28 2.88 1.63 -2.68
N PRO A 29 3.84 1.21 -3.51
CA PRO A 29 5.17 0.84 -3.03
C PRO A 29 5.98 2.07 -2.61
N GLY A 30 6.69 1.93 -1.49
CA GLY A 30 7.70 2.89 -1.03
C GLY A 30 7.71 3.05 0.49
N CYS A 31 8.86 3.45 1.04
CA CYS A 31 9.04 3.64 2.47
C CYS A 31 9.96 4.85 2.74
N PRO A 32 9.42 6.09 2.78
CA PRO A 32 8.03 6.45 2.45
C PRO A 32 7.78 6.46 0.93
N PRO A 33 6.52 6.29 0.47
CA PRO A 33 6.20 6.41 -0.95
C PRO A 33 6.48 7.83 -1.44
N ASN A 34 6.94 7.94 -2.69
CA ASN A 34 7.13 9.24 -3.34
C ASN A 34 5.77 9.99 -3.35
N PRO A 35 5.72 11.31 -3.04
CA PRO A 35 4.49 12.08 -3.07
C PRO A 35 3.67 11.91 -4.37
N HIS A 36 4.33 11.79 -5.52
CA HIS A 36 3.64 11.56 -6.80
C HIS A 36 2.99 10.16 -6.86
N ALA A 37 3.67 9.14 -6.32
CA ALA A 37 3.13 7.77 -6.26
C ALA A 37 1.94 7.67 -5.30
N LEU A 38 1.95 8.44 -4.20
CA LEU A 38 0.82 8.55 -3.27
C LEU A 38 -0.40 9.16 -3.96
N LEU A 39 -0.25 10.32 -4.60
CA LEU A 39 -1.33 11.00 -5.32
C LEU A 39 -1.92 10.11 -6.42
N HIS A 40 -1.06 9.42 -7.17
CA HIS A 40 -1.49 8.47 -8.19
C HIS A 40 -2.29 7.31 -7.60
N GLY A 41 -1.83 6.73 -6.48
CA GLY A 41 -2.54 5.66 -5.79
C GLY A 41 -3.91 6.09 -5.26
N ILE A 42 -4.04 7.33 -4.78
CA ILE A 42 -5.34 7.90 -4.38
C ILE A 42 -6.26 8.02 -5.59
N LEU A 43 -5.76 8.53 -6.72
CA LEU A 43 -6.54 8.67 -7.95
C LEU A 43 -7.01 7.32 -8.52
N LEU A 44 -6.20 6.26 -8.38
CA LEU A 44 -6.59 4.89 -8.72
C LEU A 44 -7.66 4.36 -7.77
N ALA A 45 -7.50 4.55 -6.46
CA ALA A 45 -8.46 4.06 -5.47
C ALA A 45 -9.85 4.68 -5.62
N ILE A 46 -9.93 5.94 -6.08
CA ILE A 46 -11.21 6.62 -6.35
C ILE A 46 -11.74 6.37 -7.78
N GLY A 47 -11.10 5.49 -8.57
CA GLY A 47 -11.52 5.16 -9.93
C GLY A 47 -11.36 6.28 -10.95
N ARG A 48 -10.54 7.30 -10.66
CA ARG A 48 -10.22 8.38 -11.60
C ARG A 48 -9.09 8.04 -12.56
N LEU A 49 -8.39 6.94 -12.32
CA LEU A 49 -7.39 6.35 -13.20
C LEU A 49 -7.69 4.86 -13.37
N ASP A 50 -7.53 4.35 -14.59
CA ASP A 50 -7.87 2.96 -14.94
C ASP A 50 -6.69 1.99 -14.72
N ARG A 51 -5.43 2.49 -14.75
CA ARG A 51 -4.22 1.67 -14.56
C ARG A 51 -3.04 2.44 -13.98
N TYR A 52 -2.20 1.73 -13.21
CA TYR A 52 -0.82 2.13 -12.96
C TYR A 52 -0.02 1.97 -14.26
N PRO A 53 0.62 3.01 -14.82
CA PRO A 53 1.66 2.80 -15.82
C PRO A 53 2.82 2.11 -15.09
N GLY A 54 3.16 0.90 -15.54
CA GLY A 54 4.22 0.08 -14.94
C GLY A 54 5.55 0.80 -14.85
#